data_AF-A0A3M2BS50-F1
#
_entry.id   AF-A0A3M2BS50-F1
#
_cell.length_a   1.000
_cell.length_b   1.000
_cell.length_c   1.000
_cell.angle_alpha   90.00
_cell.angle_beta   90.00
_cell.angle_gamma   90.00
#
_symmetry.space_group_name_H-M   'P 1'
#
loop_
_entity.id
_entity.type
_entity.pdbx_description
1 polymer ?
#
loop_
_entity_poly.entity_id
_entity_poly.type
_entity_poly.pdbx_seq_one_letter_code
_entity_poly.pdbx_strand_id
1 'polypeptide(L)'
;MAAVVRRDRRARGPGCVGPPGRAAALVPRRPGVAMAVRDRRGRRGGRRMVRVSASGRHPGPGLATVFLRCLLVQAGWSYRRLIGLGFGFSVAPLLRLRPDRDEAGVAAALARHTRPFNAHPYLAGLAVGAVGRLEAEGTPPERVERFKDAVRGALGGLGDQLVWAAWRPLTLLLALLATAAGAPPWAAVVGFLGVYNAGHFVLRAWALAVGWRRGAEVAAALRAADLPRWSRRLHGAGALVLGLLLGWIVAAALTGARTGVAALASGAPVPHEPGVGSAAWLGLFAAGLWIGYRRGRTILRPAAAVLLLVLLVLFLAGAL
;
A
#
# COMPACT_ATOMS: atom_id res chain seq x y z
N MET A 1 26.70 -36.67 23.09
CA MET A 1 25.93 -37.58 23.95
C MET A 1 25.47 -36.79 25.18
N ALA A 2 24.16 -36.83 25.46
CA ALA A 2 23.38 -36.26 26.58
C ALA A 2 24.01 -36.52 27.98
N ALA A 3 23.66 -35.90 29.11
CA ALA A 3 22.83 -34.78 29.56
C ALA A 3 22.99 -34.68 31.12
N VAL A 4 22.17 -33.84 31.77
CA VAL A 4 21.79 -33.82 33.21
C VAL A 4 22.64 -32.87 34.09
N VAL A 5 22.21 -31.62 34.36
CA VAL A 5 21.16 -31.12 35.30
C VAL A 5 21.56 -31.19 36.78
N ARG A 6 21.71 -30.00 37.41
CA ARG A 6 21.22 -29.74 38.77
C ARG A 6 20.60 -28.35 38.85
N ARG A 7 19.30 -28.35 39.19
CA ARG A 7 18.50 -27.21 39.65
C ARG A 7 18.78 -27.02 41.14
N ASP A 8 18.75 -25.77 41.61
CA ASP A 8 18.29 -25.50 42.97
C ASP A 8 17.22 -24.40 42.98
N ARG A 9 16.33 -24.46 43.97
CA ARG A 9 14.97 -23.92 43.99
C ARG A 9 14.72 -23.19 45.34
N ARG A 10 13.95 -22.08 45.28
CA ARG A 10 13.17 -21.40 46.37
C ARG A 10 13.97 -20.35 47.20
N ALA A 11 13.42 -19.24 47.72
CA ALA A 11 12.05 -18.78 48.00
C ALA A 11 11.98 -17.21 48.01
N ARG A 12 10.93 -16.57 47.46
CA ARG A 12 9.79 -15.82 48.10
C ARG A 12 10.15 -14.57 48.96
N GLY A 13 9.50 -13.43 48.64
CA GLY A 13 9.59 -12.08 49.28
C GLY A 13 8.91 -11.94 50.66
N PRO A 14 8.62 -10.72 51.20
CA PRO A 14 7.64 -9.76 50.64
C PRO A 14 8.00 -8.25 50.82
N GLY A 15 7.10 -7.34 50.39
CA GLY A 15 7.27 -5.87 50.37
C GLY A 15 6.63 -5.08 51.54
N CYS A 16 6.27 -3.81 51.23
CA CYS A 16 5.76 -2.67 52.06
C CYS A 16 6.88 -1.62 52.33
N VAL A 17 6.76 -0.29 52.14
CA VAL A 17 5.78 0.74 52.60
C VAL A 17 5.95 2.05 51.76
N GLY A 18 4.87 2.85 51.53
CA GLY A 18 4.88 4.22 50.88
C GLY A 18 5.24 5.38 51.86
N PRO A 19 4.87 6.70 51.69
CA PRO A 19 3.91 7.35 50.77
C PRO A 19 4.44 8.73 50.19
N PRO A 20 3.69 9.87 50.05
CA PRO A 20 3.37 10.49 48.76
C PRO A 20 3.87 11.94 48.53
N GLY A 21 3.79 12.43 47.29
CA GLY A 21 3.46 13.84 47.03
C GLY A 21 4.43 14.69 46.18
N ARG A 22 3.82 15.30 45.16
CA ARG A 22 4.09 16.62 44.53
C ARG A 22 5.04 16.71 43.32
N ALA A 23 4.38 17.19 42.24
CA ALA A 23 4.79 18.25 41.33
C ALA A 23 5.79 17.94 40.20
N ALA A 24 5.32 18.29 39.00
CA ALA A 24 6.01 18.36 37.73
C ALA A 24 7.36 19.10 37.80
N ALA A 25 8.36 18.56 37.09
CA ALA A 25 9.45 19.35 36.52
C ALA A 25 10.02 18.64 35.29
N LEU A 26 10.20 19.43 34.22
CA LEU A 26 10.71 19.04 32.92
C LEU A 26 12.06 18.31 33.02
N VAL A 27 12.20 17.19 32.32
CA VAL A 27 13.51 16.56 32.07
C VAL A 27 14.13 17.20 30.82
N PRO A 28 15.28 17.89 30.91
CA PRO A 28 15.98 18.38 29.74
C PRO A 28 16.73 17.23 29.05
N ARG A 29 16.67 17.23 27.72
CA ARG A 29 17.47 16.37 26.83
C ARG A 29 18.97 16.60 27.12
N ARG A 30 19.70 15.55 27.52
CA ARG A 30 21.17 15.56 27.54
C ARG A 30 21.73 15.24 26.15
N PRO A 31 22.69 16.02 25.62
CA PRO A 31 23.42 15.67 24.40
C PRO A 31 24.62 14.75 24.71
N GLY A 32 24.88 13.84 23.78
CA GLY A 32 26.15 13.17 23.45
C GLY A 32 27.18 12.92 24.56
N VAL A 33 27.27 11.66 25.00
CA VAL A 33 28.50 11.15 25.62
C VAL A 33 29.48 10.78 24.49
N ALA A 34 30.54 11.56 24.34
CA ALA A 34 31.69 11.23 23.50
C ALA A 34 32.64 10.33 24.30
N MET A 35 32.82 9.08 23.87
CA MET A 35 33.83 8.19 24.42
C MET A 35 35.18 8.49 23.74
N ALA A 36 36.11 9.10 24.45
CA ALA A 36 37.45 9.40 23.94
C ALA A 36 38.39 8.21 24.19
N VAL A 37 38.76 7.49 23.12
CA VAL A 37 39.90 6.57 23.14
C VAL A 37 41.17 7.41 22.99
N ARG A 38 42.06 7.33 23.97
CA ARG A 38 43.33 8.08 24.02
C ARG A 38 44.43 7.23 23.41
N ASP A 39 44.80 7.53 22.17
CA ASP A 39 46.01 6.98 21.57
C ASP A 39 47.25 7.75 22.06
N ARG A 40 48.26 7.01 22.52
CA ARG A 40 49.56 7.54 22.94
C ARG A 40 50.45 7.68 21.71
N ARG A 41 50.46 8.86 21.09
CA ARG A 41 51.65 9.44 20.41
C ARG A 41 51.34 10.87 19.99
N GLY A 42 52.20 11.79 20.43
CA GLY A 42 52.05 13.22 20.20
C GLY A 42 52.22 13.62 18.73
N ARG A 43 51.22 14.31 18.19
CA ARG A 43 51.39 15.30 17.12
C ARG A 43 50.25 16.31 17.21
N ARG A 44 50.60 17.55 17.56
CA ARG A 44 49.68 18.70 17.59
C ARG A 44 49.32 19.06 16.15
N GLY A 45 48.20 18.54 15.66
CA GLY A 45 47.51 19.04 14.46
C GLY A 45 46.24 19.75 14.88
N GLY A 46 46.17 21.06 14.68
CA GLY A 46 44.99 21.86 15.00
C GLY A 46 43.75 21.35 14.26
N ARG A 47 42.82 20.73 15.00
CA ARG A 47 41.52 20.37 14.44
C ARG A 47 40.63 21.60 14.46
N ARG A 48 40.55 22.28 13.31
CA ARG A 48 39.43 23.20 13.01
C ARG A 48 38.16 22.40 13.22
N MET A 49 37.40 22.77 14.25
CA MET A 49 36.09 22.24 14.50
C MET A 49 35.19 22.77 13.38
N VAL A 50 34.99 21.96 12.33
CA VAL A 50 33.99 22.25 11.30
C VAL A 50 32.64 22.14 11.98
N ARG A 51 32.15 23.30 12.44
CA ARG A 51 30.79 23.48 12.89
C ARG A 51 29.94 23.25 11.64
N VAL A 52 29.33 22.07 11.51
CA VAL A 52 28.32 21.83 10.48
C VAL A 52 27.13 22.71 10.86
N SER A 53 27.18 23.95 10.39
CA SER A 53 26.07 24.88 10.41
C SER A 53 24.96 24.26 9.61
N ALA A 54 23.81 24.01 10.25
CA ALA A 54 22.56 23.74 9.56
C ALA A 54 22.09 25.04 8.91
N SER A 55 22.76 25.46 7.83
CA SER A 55 22.40 26.63 7.05
C SER A 55 22.57 26.32 5.57
N GLY A 56 21.44 26.02 4.93
CA GLY A 56 21.36 25.74 3.51
C GLY A 56 20.04 25.06 3.16
N ARG A 57 18.91 25.76 3.36
CA ARG A 57 17.69 25.39 2.63
C ARG A 57 17.93 25.74 1.16
N HIS A 58 18.57 24.86 0.41
CA HIS A 58 18.37 24.86 -1.03
C HIS A 58 16.88 24.60 -1.27
N PRO A 59 16.19 25.38 -2.12
CA PRO A 59 14.86 25.04 -2.58
C PRO A 59 15.03 23.88 -3.58
N GLY A 60 15.41 22.72 -3.06
CA GLY A 60 15.45 21.51 -3.86
C GLY A 60 14.05 21.28 -4.43
N PRO A 61 13.92 20.76 -5.67
CA PRO A 61 12.63 20.45 -6.27
C PRO A 61 11.78 19.68 -5.24
N GLY A 62 10.66 20.29 -4.85
CA GLY A 62 9.86 19.82 -3.73
C GLY A 62 9.42 18.38 -3.94
N LEU A 63 9.04 17.70 -2.86
CA LEU A 63 8.44 16.36 -2.95
C LEU A 63 7.29 16.28 -3.97
N ALA A 64 6.65 17.41 -4.30
CA ALA A 64 5.70 17.56 -5.39
C ALA A 64 6.30 17.21 -6.78
N THR A 65 7.50 17.68 -7.12
CA THR A 65 8.17 17.32 -8.38
C THR A 65 8.46 15.83 -8.43
N VAL A 66 8.95 15.26 -7.32
CA VAL A 66 9.19 13.81 -7.22
C VAL A 66 7.88 13.03 -7.36
N PHE A 67 6.81 13.51 -6.75
CA PHE A 67 5.48 12.92 -6.85
C PHE A 67 4.98 12.88 -8.29
N LEU A 68 5.06 14.01 -9.01
CA LEU A 68 4.68 14.09 -10.42
C LEU A 68 5.50 13.11 -11.28
N ARG A 69 6.81 12.99 -11.02
CA ARG A 69 7.65 12.02 -11.72
C ARG A 69 7.29 10.57 -11.39
N CYS A 70 6.92 10.28 -10.15
CA CYS A 70 6.43 8.95 -9.73
C CYS A 70 5.13 8.55 -10.43
N LEU A 71 4.30 9.49 -10.91
CA LEU A 71 3.12 9.15 -11.72
C LEU A 71 3.53 8.47 -13.04
N LEU A 72 4.72 8.79 -13.56
CA LEU A 72 5.30 8.26 -14.79
C LEU A 72 6.28 7.11 -14.55
N VAL A 73 6.31 6.51 -13.35
CA VAL A 73 7.30 5.48 -12.98
C VAL A 73 7.28 4.24 -13.89
N GLN A 74 6.14 3.95 -14.54
CA GLN A 74 5.99 2.84 -15.48
C GLN A 74 6.16 3.24 -16.96
N ALA A 75 6.31 4.53 -17.29
CA ALA A 75 6.36 4.98 -18.69
C ALA A 75 7.54 4.39 -19.48
N GLY A 76 8.65 4.07 -18.79
CA GLY A 76 9.85 3.48 -19.37
C GLY A 76 10.03 1.99 -19.08
N TRP A 77 8.93 1.24 -18.90
CA TRP A 77 9.02 -0.18 -18.55
C TRP A 77 9.69 -0.99 -19.66
N SER A 78 10.60 -1.91 -19.28
CA SER A 78 11.25 -2.84 -20.21
C SER A 78 11.60 -4.15 -19.52
N TYR A 79 11.69 -5.27 -20.24
CA TYR A 79 12.12 -6.54 -19.63
C TYR A 79 13.50 -6.47 -18.97
N ARG A 80 14.41 -5.66 -19.53
CA ARG A 80 15.77 -5.50 -19.00
C ARG A 80 15.79 -4.74 -17.67
N ARG A 81 14.98 -3.69 -17.51
CA ARG A 81 15.06 -2.75 -16.37
C ARG A 81 13.82 -2.71 -15.49
N LEU A 82 12.72 -3.32 -15.93
CA LEU A 82 11.38 -3.22 -15.33
C LEU A 82 11.04 -1.74 -15.14
N ILE A 83 10.66 -1.30 -13.93
CA ILE A 83 10.41 0.13 -13.65
C ILE A 83 11.69 0.92 -13.28
N GLY A 84 12.87 0.32 -13.43
CA GLY A 84 14.15 0.93 -13.04
C GLY A 84 14.42 2.29 -13.69
N LEU A 85 14.07 2.47 -14.97
CA LEU A 85 14.24 3.76 -15.65
C LEU A 85 13.37 4.85 -15.00
N GLY A 86 12.09 4.55 -14.76
CA GLY A 86 11.17 5.46 -14.08
C GLY A 86 11.55 5.71 -12.62
N PHE A 87 12.12 4.72 -11.93
CA PHE A 87 12.69 4.89 -10.60
C PHE A 87 13.83 5.93 -10.61
N GLY A 88 14.79 5.77 -11.52
CA GLY A 88 15.89 6.71 -11.71
C GLY A 88 15.40 8.13 -12.01
N PHE A 89 14.46 8.27 -12.94
CA PHE A 89 13.83 9.55 -13.28
C PHE A 89 13.16 10.22 -12.07
N SER A 90 12.46 9.42 -11.26
CA SER A 90 11.72 9.90 -10.08
C SER A 90 12.65 10.35 -8.95
N VAL A 91 13.74 9.62 -8.69
CA VAL A 91 14.68 9.95 -7.60
C VAL A 91 15.68 11.04 -7.96
N ALA A 92 15.93 11.29 -9.26
CA ALA A 92 16.91 12.27 -9.74
C ALA A 92 16.87 13.66 -9.07
N PRO A 93 15.69 14.26 -8.74
CA PRO A 93 15.64 15.53 -8.02
C PRO A 93 16.26 15.44 -6.61
N LEU A 94 16.08 14.29 -5.93
CA LEU A 94 16.54 14.08 -4.55
C LEU A 94 18.05 13.83 -4.47
N LEU A 95 18.66 13.32 -5.54
CA LEU A 95 20.11 13.06 -5.59
C LEU A 95 20.96 14.33 -5.49
N ARG A 96 20.39 15.47 -5.89
CA ARG A 96 21.01 16.80 -5.83
C ARG A 96 20.90 17.47 -4.46
N LEU A 97 20.17 16.87 -3.51
CA LEU A 97 20.03 17.41 -2.16
C LEU A 97 21.27 17.17 -1.30
N ARG A 98 22.18 16.30 -1.74
CA ARG A 98 23.44 16.03 -1.07
C ARG A 98 24.44 17.18 -1.37
N PRO A 99 24.83 17.99 -0.37
CA PRO A 99 25.59 19.23 -0.62
C PRO A 99 27.01 19.01 -1.17
N ASP A 100 27.63 17.88 -0.83
CA ASP A 100 28.99 17.52 -1.19
C ASP A 100 29.09 16.73 -2.51
N ARG A 101 27.99 16.56 -3.25
CA ARG A 101 27.94 15.76 -4.47
C ARG A 101 28.03 16.65 -5.71
N ASP A 102 29.06 16.42 -6.51
CA ASP A 102 29.26 17.04 -7.83
C ASP A 102 28.39 16.39 -8.92
N GLU A 103 28.38 16.97 -10.12
CA GLU A 103 27.59 16.47 -11.24
C GLU A 103 28.00 15.05 -11.67
N ALA A 104 29.30 14.71 -11.60
CA ALA A 104 29.78 13.36 -11.86
C ALA A 104 29.22 12.35 -10.85
N GLY A 105 29.17 12.72 -9.56
CA GLY A 105 28.55 11.93 -8.50
C GLY A 105 27.04 11.78 -8.67
N VAL A 106 26.33 12.82 -9.14
CA VAL A 106 24.90 12.74 -9.47
C VAL A 106 24.66 11.78 -10.63
N ALA A 107 25.46 11.89 -11.70
CA ALA A 107 25.37 11.00 -12.86
C ALA A 107 25.63 9.53 -12.48
N ALA A 108 26.65 9.28 -11.66
CA ALA A 108 26.94 7.94 -11.14
C ALA A 108 25.80 7.37 -10.28
N ALA A 109 25.20 8.19 -9.41
CA ALA A 109 24.04 7.79 -8.61
C ALA A 109 22.81 7.51 -9.48
N LEU A 110 22.55 8.33 -10.50
CA LEU A 110 21.47 8.13 -11.45
C LEU A 110 21.64 6.82 -12.23
N ALA A 111 22.86 6.54 -12.70
CA ALA A 111 23.19 5.28 -13.38
C ALA A 111 22.87 4.06 -12.49
N ARG A 112 23.25 4.07 -11.20
CA ARG A 112 22.88 3.02 -10.24
C ARG A 112 21.37 2.90 -10.07
N HIS A 113 20.64 4.01 -10.03
CA HIS A 113 19.21 3.98 -9.77
C HIS A 113 18.34 3.61 -10.97
N THR A 114 18.89 3.61 -12.19
CA THR A 114 18.25 3.07 -13.40
C THR A 114 18.47 1.57 -13.61
N ARG A 115 19.21 0.90 -12.72
CA ARG A 115 19.35 -0.55 -12.68
C ARG A 115 17.98 -1.24 -12.44
N PRO A 116 17.86 -2.54 -12.76
CA PRO A 116 16.59 -3.25 -12.66
C PRO A 116 15.97 -3.12 -11.27
N PHE A 117 14.72 -2.67 -11.24
CA PHE A 117 13.95 -2.53 -10.01
C PHE A 117 12.49 -2.80 -10.34
N ASN A 118 11.84 -3.63 -9.54
CA ASN A 118 10.42 -3.93 -9.70
C ASN A 118 9.69 -3.88 -8.38
N ALA A 119 8.62 -3.11 -8.37
CA ALA A 119 7.70 -2.96 -7.28
C ALA A 119 6.36 -2.51 -7.87
N HIS A 120 5.29 -2.59 -7.08
CA HIS A 120 4.01 -2.09 -7.53
C HIS A 120 4.09 -0.56 -7.71
N PRO A 121 3.63 0.01 -8.84
CA PRO A 121 3.83 1.42 -9.20
C PRO A 121 3.29 2.40 -8.17
N TYR A 122 2.23 2.04 -7.45
CA TYR A 122 1.60 2.95 -6.48
C TYR A 122 2.32 2.96 -5.13
N LEU A 123 3.18 1.96 -4.88
CA LEU A 123 4.04 1.87 -3.70
C LEU A 123 5.51 2.17 -4.02
N ALA A 124 5.90 2.23 -5.31
CA ALA A 124 7.25 2.57 -5.73
C ALA A 124 7.73 3.92 -5.15
N GLY A 125 6.82 4.89 -4.97
CA GLY A 125 7.10 6.16 -4.32
C GLY A 125 7.70 6.02 -2.91
N LEU A 126 7.34 4.97 -2.17
CA LEU A 126 7.90 4.69 -0.85
C LEU A 126 9.39 4.34 -0.91
N ALA A 127 9.79 3.53 -1.89
CA ALA A 127 11.20 3.25 -2.14
C ALA A 127 11.93 4.48 -2.69
N VAL A 128 11.33 5.24 -3.61
CA VAL A 128 11.92 6.48 -4.16
C VAL A 128 12.20 7.49 -3.04
N GLY A 129 11.24 7.73 -2.16
CA GLY A 129 11.39 8.64 -1.03
C GLY A 129 12.46 8.17 -0.05
N ALA A 130 12.44 6.89 0.33
CA ALA A 130 13.40 6.33 1.27
C ALA A 130 14.83 6.34 0.72
N VAL A 131 15.01 5.95 -0.54
CA VAL A 131 16.32 5.98 -1.21
C VAL A 131 16.82 7.41 -1.38
N GLY A 132 15.96 8.33 -1.81
CA GLY A 132 16.32 9.74 -1.92
C GLY A 132 16.78 10.31 -0.57
N ARG A 133 16.14 9.91 0.53
CA ARG A 133 16.55 10.31 1.88
C ARG A 133 17.93 9.74 2.24
N LEU A 134 18.15 8.45 2.00
CA LEU A 134 19.44 7.79 2.25
C LEU A 134 20.59 8.41 1.45
N GLU A 135 20.34 8.72 0.18
CA GLU A 135 21.30 9.39 -0.71
C GLU A 135 21.61 10.82 -0.22
N ALA A 136 20.61 11.57 0.22
CA ALA A 136 20.78 12.91 0.79
C ALA A 136 21.55 12.90 2.13
N GLU A 137 21.39 11.84 2.94
CA GLU A 137 22.16 11.61 4.17
C GLU A 137 23.59 11.09 3.92
N GLY A 138 23.95 10.83 2.66
CA GLY A 138 25.28 10.36 2.29
C GLY A 138 25.54 8.88 2.59
N THR A 139 24.49 8.07 2.70
CA THR A 139 24.60 6.62 2.93
C THR A 139 25.47 5.96 1.85
N PRO A 140 26.38 5.02 2.21
CA PRO A 140 27.21 4.31 1.25
C PRO A 140 26.38 3.64 0.13
N PRO A 141 26.80 3.72 -1.15
CA PRO A 141 26.06 3.18 -2.29
C PRO A 141 25.62 1.72 -2.12
N GLU A 142 26.48 0.87 -1.56
CA GLU A 142 26.24 -0.56 -1.38
C GLU A 142 25.10 -0.79 -0.38
N ARG A 143 24.97 0.07 0.64
CA ARG A 143 23.85 0.00 1.60
C ARG A 143 22.55 0.46 0.95
N VAL A 144 22.59 1.49 0.10
CA VAL A 144 21.41 1.95 -0.64
C VAL A 144 20.89 0.89 -1.61
N GLU A 145 21.79 0.21 -2.33
CA GLU A 145 21.41 -0.87 -3.24
C GLU A 145 20.84 -2.09 -2.49
N ARG A 146 21.49 -2.53 -1.40
CA ARG A 146 20.94 -3.59 -0.55
C ARG A 146 19.56 -3.24 -0.01
N PHE A 147 19.34 -1.98 0.39
CA PHE A 147 18.03 -1.52 0.83
C PHE A 147 17.00 -1.61 -0.30
N LYS A 148 17.32 -1.14 -1.51
CA LYS A 148 16.43 -1.24 -2.68
C LYS A 148 16.03 -2.69 -2.95
N ASP A 149 17.00 -3.60 -2.97
CA ASP A 149 16.74 -5.02 -3.23
C ASP A 149 15.89 -5.67 -2.14
N ALA A 150 16.10 -5.29 -0.87
CA ALA A 150 15.30 -5.80 0.24
C ALA A 150 13.82 -5.37 0.17
N VAL A 151 13.55 -4.13 -0.26
CA VAL A 151 12.16 -3.60 -0.25
C VAL A 151 11.38 -3.92 -1.51
N ARG A 152 12.04 -4.09 -2.67
CA ARG A 152 11.37 -4.19 -3.98
C ARG A 152 10.32 -5.30 -4.03
N GLY A 153 10.63 -6.48 -3.50
CA GLY A 153 9.74 -7.64 -3.51
C GLY A 153 8.51 -7.45 -2.61
N ALA A 154 8.71 -6.92 -1.40
CA ALA A 154 7.62 -6.64 -0.47
C ALA A 154 6.66 -5.59 -1.03
N LEU A 155 7.19 -4.53 -1.67
CA LEU A 155 6.36 -3.49 -2.29
C LEU A 155 5.59 -4.00 -3.51
N GLY A 156 6.18 -4.91 -4.29
CA GLY A 156 5.49 -5.64 -5.35
C GLY A 156 4.30 -6.42 -4.80
N GLY A 157 4.57 -7.42 -3.96
CA GLY A 157 3.52 -8.32 -3.46
C GLY A 157 2.42 -7.61 -2.67
N LEU A 158 2.76 -6.65 -1.80
CA LEU A 158 1.76 -5.88 -1.06
C LEU A 158 0.90 -5.02 -1.96
N GLY A 159 1.51 -4.37 -2.96
CA GLY A 159 0.78 -3.50 -3.87
C GLY A 159 -0.14 -4.30 -4.81
N ASP A 160 0.32 -5.42 -5.34
CA ASP A 160 -0.48 -6.30 -6.21
C ASP A 160 -1.72 -6.81 -5.46
N GLN A 161 -1.55 -7.27 -4.21
CA GLN A 161 -2.65 -7.75 -3.38
C GLN A 161 -3.60 -6.63 -2.91
N LEU A 162 -3.08 -5.43 -2.66
CA LEU A 162 -3.91 -4.32 -2.19
C LEU A 162 -4.67 -3.65 -3.33
N VAL A 163 -4.00 -3.42 -4.45
CA VAL A 163 -4.51 -2.58 -5.53
C VAL A 163 -5.09 -3.43 -6.65
N TRP A 164 -4.30 -4.30 -7.24
CA TRP A 164 -4.71 -5.04 -8.44
C TRP A 164 -5.71 -6.14 -8.11
N ALA A 165 -5.52 -6.86 -7.00
CA ALA A 165 -6.42 -7.94 -6.59
C ALA A 165 -7.64 -7.44 -5.79
N ALA A 166 -7.57 -6.29 -5.12
CA ALA A 166 -8.63 -5.82 -4.22
C ALA A 166 -9.25 -4.48 -4.62
N TRP A 167 -8.49 -3.37 -4.55
CA TRP A 167 -9.04 -2.02 -4.79
C TRP A 167 -9.65 -1.86 -6.18
N ARG A 168 -8.91 -2.22 -7.23
CA ARG A 168 -9.34 -2.06 -8.62
C ARG A 168 -10.61 -2.88 -8.91
N PRO A 169 -10.67 -4.20 -8.61
CA PRO A 169 -11.89 -4.98 -8.77
C PRO A 169 -13.06 -4.42 -7.97
N LEU A 170 -12.86 -4.03 -6.71
CA LEU A 170 -13.93 -3.43 -5.90
C LEU A 170 -14.50 -2.17 -6.55
N THR A 171 -13.66 -1.24 -7.00
CA THR A 171 -14.13 -0.01 -7.65
C THR A 171 -14.88 -0.27 -8.95
N LEU A 172 -14.47 -1.29 -9.71
CA LEU A 172 -15.19 -1.72 -10.91
C LEU A 172 -16.55 -2.33 -10.56
N LEU A 173 -16.61 -3.19 -9.55
CA LEU A 173 -17.85 -3.81 -9.08
C LEU A 173 -18.84 -2.77 -8.56
N LEU A 174 -18.35 -1.73 -7.87
CA LEU A 174 -19.19 -0.61 -7.42
C LEU A 174 -19.78 0.17 -8.60
N ALA A 175 -19.00 0.40 -9.67
CA ALA A 175 -19.50 1.05 -10.87
C ALA A 175 -20.55 0.19 -11.59
N LEU A 176 -20.32 -1.12 -11.69
CA LEU A 176 -21.30 -2.06 -12.26
C LEU A 176 -22.59 -2.10 -11.42
N LEU A 177 -22.47 -2.10 -10.10
CA LEU A 177 -23.63 -2.05 -9.20
C LEU A 177 -24.39 -0.73 -9.35
N ALA A 178 -23.71 0.40 -9.54
CA ALA A 178 -24.34 1.68 -9.81
C ALA A 178 -25.13 1.65 -11.13
N THR A 179 -24.58 1.06 -12.20
CA THR A 179 -25.31 0.87 -13.46
C THR A 179 -26.53 -0.03 -13.28
N ALA A 180 -26.38 -1.15 -12.55
CA ALA A 180 -27.50 -2.04 -12.22
C ALA A 180 -28.60 -1.33 -11.40
N ALA A 181 -28.22 -0.36 -10.57
CA ALA A 181 -29.14 0.49 -9.82
C ALA A 181 -29.75 1.64 -10.66
N GLY A 182 -29.48 1.71 -11.97
CA GLY A 182 -30.08 2.69 -12.89
C GLY A 182 -29.21 3.92 -13.17
N ALA A 183 -27.95 3.97 -12.72
CA ALA A 183 -27.05 5.05 -13.10
C ALA A 183 -26.74 5.02 -14.61
N PRO A 184 -26.74 6.16 -15.30
CA PRO A 184 -26.39 6.20 -16.71
C PRO A 184 -24.91 5.81 -16.92
N PRO A 185 -24.54 5.19 -18.05
CA PRO A 185 -23.19 4.64 -18.26
C PRO A 185 -22.05 5.63 -18.01
N TRP A 186 -22.21 6.89 -18.41
CA TRP A 186 -21.20 7.92 -18.20
C TRP A 186 -20.97 8.21 -16.71
N ALA A 187 -22.02 8.17 -15.88
CA ALA A 187 -21.92 8.44 -14.44
C ALA A 187 -21.21 7.28 -13.73
N ALA A 188 -21.46 6.03 -14.14
CA ALA A 188 -20.74 4.87 -13.64
C ALA A 188 -19.24 4.92 -13.98
N VAL A 189 -18.90 5.34 -15.22
CA VAL A 189 -17.49 5.52 -15.64
C VAL A 189 -16.81 6.64 -14.86
N VAL A 190 -17.46 7.80 -14.72
CA VAL A 190 -16.92 8.92 -13.94
C VAL A 190 -16.76 8.54 -12.47
N GLY A 191 -17.73 7.82 -11.90
CA GLY A 191 -17.65 7.28 -10.55
C GLY A 191 -16.48 6.32 -10.36
N PHE A 192 -16.31 5.36 -11.27
CA PHE A 192 -15.15 4.45 -11.29
C PHE A 192 -13.84 5.22 -11.32
N LEU A 193 -13.68 6.13 -12.29
CA LEU A 193 -12.47 6.92 -12.45
C LEU A 193 -12.21 7.76 -11.21
N GLY A 194 -13.21 8.46 -10.69
CA GLY A 194 -13.08 9.31 -9.51
C GLY A 194 -12.63 8.53 -8.28
N VAL A 195 -13.35 7.46 -7.93
CA VAL A 195 -13.03 6.63 -6.75
C VAL A 195 -11.67 5.96 -6.93
N TYR A 196 -11.43 5.30 -8.07
CA TYR A 196 -10.17 4.60 -8.33
C TYR A 196 -8.96 5.53 -8.28
N ASN A 197 -9.05 6.70 -8.94
CA ASN A 197 -7.99 7.69 -8.96
C ASN A 197 -7.75 8.26 -7.57
N ALA A 198 -8.79 8.67 -6.86
CA ALA A 198 -8.66 9.21 -5.50
C ALA A 198 -7.88 8.23 -4.58
N GLY A 199 -8.26 6.96 -4.58
CA GLY A 199 -7.58 5.94 -3.78
C GLY A 199 -6.11 5.78 -4.14
N HIS A 200 -5.77 5.73 -5.44
CA HIS A 200 -4.38 5.55 -5.82
C HIS A 200 -3.52 6.82 -5.63
N PHE A 201 -4.08 8.02 -5.81
CA PHE A 201 -3.36 9.28 -5.58
C PHE A 201 -3.03 9.44 -4.10
N VAL A 202 -3.98 9.14 -3.22
CA VAL A 202 -3.75 9.10 -1.77
C VAL A 202 -2.66 8.09 -1.42
N LEU A 203 -2.74 6.87 -1.95
CA LEU A 203 -1.73 5.84 -1.69
C LEU A 203 -0.33 6.26 -2.14
N ARG A 204 -0.20 6.83 -3.35
CA ARG A 204 1.08 7.32 -3.89
C ARG A 204 1.66 8.46 -3.07
N ALA A 205 0.81 9.41 -2.67
CA ALA A 205 1.24 10.58 -1.90
C ALA A 205 1.71 10.16 -0.51
N TRP A 206 0.92 9.31 0.15
CA TRP A 206 1.30 8.67 1.41
C TRP A 206 2.60 7.89 1.28
N ALA A 207 2.74 7.04 0.26
CA ALA A 207 3.90 6.21 0.04
C ALA A 207 5.18 7.06 -0.06
N LEU A 208 5.19 8.09 -0.92
CA LEU A 208 6.34 8.97 -1.09
C LEU A 208 6.66 9.75 0.20
N ALA A 209 5.65 10.33 0.84
CA ALA A 209 5.84 11.11 2.07
C ALA A 209 6.40 10.26 3.21
N VAL A 210 5.87 9.04 3.39
CA VAL A 210 6.37 8.09 4.40
C VAL A 210 7.78 7.62 4.07
N GLY A 211 8.05 7.28 2.80
CA GLY A 211 9.38 6.91 2.32
C GLY A 211 10.42 7.98 2.67
N TRP A 212 10.16 9.23 2.28
CA TRP A 212 11.05 10.35 2.54
C TRP A 212 11.28 10.60 4.04
N ARG A 213 10.21 10.56 4.84
CA ARG A 213 10.30 10.83 6.29
C ARG A 213 11.01 9.72 7.07
N ARG A 214 10.90 8.47 6.63
CA ARG A 214 11.37 7.30 7.39
C ARG A 214 12.71 6.76 6.92
N GLY A 215 13.13 7.02 5.68
CA GLY A 215 14.42 6.58 5.16
C GLY A 215 14.64 5.07 5.37
N ALA A 216 15.71 4.71 6.10
CA ALA A 216 16.03 3.32 6.44
C ALA A 216 14.92 2.58 7.20
N GLU A 217 14.08 3.28 7.97
CA GLU A 217 13.04 2.67 8.82
C GLU A 217 11.73 2.36 8.08
N VAL A 218 11.72 2.44 6.75
CA VAL A 218 10.50 2.28 5.97
C VAL A 218 9.78 0.95 6.20
N ALA A 219 10.54 -0.11 6.49
CA ALA A 219 9.98 -1.42 6.79
C ALA A 219 9.13 -1.42 8.07
N ALA A 220 9.51 -0.64 9.08
CA ALA A 220 8.72 -0.47 10.30
C ALA A 220 7.43 0.32 10.01
N ALA A 221 7.51 1.35 9.16
CA ALA A 221 6.34 2.12 8.75
C ALA A 221 5.35 1.28 7.92
N LEU A 222 5.82 0.41 7.03
CA LEU A 222 4.99 -0.54 6.30
C LEU A 222 4.26 -1.52 7.21
N ARG A 223 4.96 -2.06 8.23
CA ARG A 223 4.34 -2.93 9.23
C ARG A 223 3.27 -2.20 10.03
N ALA A 224 3.54 -0.97 10.45
CA ALA A 224 2.59 -0.15 11.19
C ALA A 224 1.35 0.23 10.36
N ALA A 225 1.49 0.39 9.04
CA ALA A 225 0.38 0.68 8.14
C ALA A 225 -0.57 -0.51 7.93
N ASP A 226 -0.11 -1.73 8.20
CA ASP A 226 -0.89 -2.97 8.10
C ASP A 226 -1.69 -3.09 6.79
N LEU A 227 -1.00 -2.83 5.66
CA LEU A 227 -1.58 -2.97 4.31
C LEU A 227 -2.23 -4.34 4.07
N PRO A 228 -1.73 -5.48 4.60
CA PRO A 228 -2.43 -6.76 4.50
C PRO A 228 -3.83 -6.77 5.12
N ARG A 229 -4.05 -6.08 6.25
CA ARG A 229 -5.39 -5.97 6.84
C ARG A 229 -6.33 -5.16 5.96
N TRP A 230 -5.83 -4.07 5.38
CA TRP A 230 -6.61 -3.29 4.40
C TRP A 230 -6.95 -4.12 3.16
N SER A 231 -5.99 -4.84 2.59
CA SER A 231 -6.24 -5.76 1.48
C SER A 231 -7.33 -6.78 1.83
N ARG A 232 -7.30 -7.43 3.00
CA ARG A 232 -8.36 -8.35 3.43
C ARG A 232 -9.74 -7.68 3.53
N ARG A 233 -9.79 -6.46 4.05
CA ARG A 233 -11.05 -5.68 4.14
C ARG A 233 -11.60 -5.35 2.76
N LEU A 234 -10.74 -4.92 1.84
CA LEU A 234 -11.12 -4.61 0.46
C LEU A 234 -11.61 -5.85 -0.30
N HIS A 235 -10.94 -7.00 -0.12
CA HIS A 235 -11.44 -8.27 -0.67
C HIS A 235 -12.81 -8.64 -0.11
N GLY A 236 -13.01 -8.51 1.21
CA GLY A 236 -14.31 -8.77 1.83
C GLY A 236 -15.41 -7.85 1.32
N ALA A 237 -15.11 -6.55 1.16
CA ALA A 237 -16.03 -5.59 0.55
C ALA A 237 -16.32 -5.93 -0.92
N GLY A 238 -15.30 -6.31 -1.69
CA GLY A 238 -15.44 -6.73 -3.08
C GLY A 238 -16.34 -7.96 -3.22
N ALA A 239 -16.16 -8.96 -2.35
CA ALA A 239 -17.02 -10.13 -2.32
C ALA A 239 -18.49 -9.77 -2.01
N LEU A 240 -18.72 -8.86 -1.05
CA LEU A 240 -20.05 -8.35 -0.74
C LEU A 240 -20.70 -7.68 -1.97
N VAL A 241 -20.00 -6.73 -2.61
CA VAL A 241 -20.52 -6.00 -3.78
C VAL A 241 -20.77 -6.94 -4.97
N LEU A 242 -19.83 -7.84 -5.25
CA LEU A 242 -19.97 -8.85 -6.31
C LEU A 242 -21.22 -9.68 -6.10
N GLY A 243 -21.45 -10.13 -4.87
CA GLY A 243 -22.64 -10.91 -4.64
C GLY A 243 -23.90 -10.05 -4.80
N LEU A 244 -23.98 -8.83 -4.25
CA LEU A 244 -25.17 -7.98 -4.46
C LEU A 244 -25.50 -7.83 -5.95
N LEU A 245 -24.47 -7.68 -6.78
CA LEU A 245 -24.60 -7.64 -8.23
C LEU A 245 -25.14 -8.97 -8.80
N LEU A 246 -24.59 -10.11 -8.39
CA LEU A 246 -25.07 -11.44 -8.82
C LEU A 246 -26.52 -11.69 -8.38
N GLY A 247 -26.87 -11.36 -7.14
CA GLY A 247 -28.23 -11.48 -6.62
C GLY A 247 -29.21 -10.63 -7.42
N TRP A 248 -28.81 -9.41 -7.80
CA TRP A 248 -29.60 -8.54 -8.68
C TRP A 248 -29.78 -9.14 -10.08
N ILE A 249 -28.72 -9.67 -10.69
CA ILE A 249 -28.79 -10.31 -12.02
C ILE A 249 -29.74 -11.50 -12.00
N VAL A 250 -29.64 -12.37 -10.98
CA VAL A 250 -30.51 -13.55 -10.84
C VAL A 250 -31.96 -13.12 -10.61
N ALA A 251 -32.20 -12.15 -9.73
CA ALA A 251 -33.55 -11.64 -9.49
C ALA A 251 -34.17 -11.08 -10.78
N ALA A 252 -33.43 -10.29 -11.55
CA ALA A 252 -33.88 -9.73 -12.82
C ALA A 252 -34.21 -10.83 -13.86
N ALA A 253 -33.40 -11.89 -13.93
CA ALA A 253 -33.64 -13.02 -14.81
C ALA A 253 -34.92 -13.79 -14.43
N LEU A 254 -35.13 -14.06 -13.13
CA LEU A 254 -36.27 -14.82 -12.63
C LEU A 254 -37.60 -14.07 -12.70
N THR A 255 -37.60 -12.75 -12.48
CA THR A 255 -38.83 -11.95 -12.55
C THR A 255 -39.23 -11.60 -13.98
N GLY A 256 -38.55 -12.14 -15.00
CA GLY A 256 -38.83 -11.83 -16.39
C GLY A 256 -38.55 -10.37 -16.73
N ALA A 257 -37.71 -9.67 -15.94
CA ALA A 257 -37.15 -8.37 -16.29
C ALA A 257 -36.09 -8.57 -17.40
N ARG A 258 -36.52 -9.13 -18.53
CA ARG A 258 -35.80 -9.20 -19.81
C ARG A 258 -35.35 -7.81 -20.27
N THR A 259 -35.88 -6.77 -19.65
CA THR A 259 -35.53 -5.37 -19.85
C THR A 259 -34.21 -4.98 -19.19
N GLY A 260 -33.69 -5.64 -18.14
CA GLY A 260 -32.45 -5.20 -17.48
C GLY A 260 -31.16 -5.52 -18.25
N VAL A 261 -31.02 -6.75 -18.73
CA VAL A 261 -29.83 -7.20 -19.48
C VAL A 261 -29.88 -6.73 -20.94
N ALA A 262 -31.07 -6.71 -21.57
CA ALA A 262 -31.26 -6.18 -22.92
C ALA A 262 -31.16 -4.63 -22.97
N ALA A 263 -31.53 -3.91 -21.91
CA ALA A 263 -31.33 -2.46 -21.82
C ALA A 263 -29.86 -2.07 -21.59
N LEU A 264 -29.10 -2.86 -20.82
CA LEU A 264 -27.65 -2.67 -20.72
C LEU A 264 -26.95 -2.86 -22.08
N ALA A 265 -27.46 -3.75 -22.93
CA ALA A 265 -26.96 -3.96 -24.28
C ALA A 265 -27.46 -2.92 -25.30
N SER A 266 -28.61 -2.29 -25.07
CA SER A 266 -29.25 -1.34 -26.02
C SER A 266 -29.20 0.14 -25.61
N GLY A 267 -28.71 0.46 -24.40
CA GLY A 267 -28.65 1.84 -23.88
C GLY A 267 -30.00 2.43 -23.45
N ALA A 268 -31.07 1.63 -23.43
CA ALA A 268 -32.42 2.06 -23.06
C ALA A 268 -32.58 2.19 -21.52
N PRO A 269 -33.49 3.05 -21.01
CA PRO A 269 -33.81 3.10 -19.59
C PRO A 269 -34.51 1.82 -19.12
N VAL A 270 -34.06 1.27 -17.98
CA VAL A 270 -34.62 0.05 -17.38
C VAL A 270 -35.97 0.38 -16.73
N PRO A 271 -37.07 -0.30 -17.06
CA PRO A 271 -38.35 -0.11 -16.39
C PRO A 271 -38.33 -0.78 -15.01
N HIS A 272 -38.66 0.00 -13.98
CA HIS A 272 -38.77 -0.46 -12.59
C HIS A 272 -40.21 -0.86 -12.27
N GLU A 273 -40.49 -2.16 -12.15
CA GLU A 273 -41.71 -2.65 -11.50
C GLU A 273 -41.33 -3.40 -10.22
N PRO A 274 -41.66 -2.89 -9.01
CA PRO A 274 -41.22 -3.45 -7.75
C PRO A 274 -42.13 -4.61 -7.30
N GLY A 275 -41.83 -5.82 -7.76
CA GLY A 275 -42.43 -7.04 -7.22
C GLY A 275 -41.82 -7.45 -5.87
N VAL A 276 -42.67 -7.68 -4.87
CA VAL A 276 -42.40 -8.07 -3.47
C VAL A 276 -41.42 -9.27 -3.32
N GLY A 277 -41.24 -10.09 -4.36
CA GLY A 277 -40.26 -11.18 -4.38
C GLY A 277 -38.79 -10.74 -4.37
N SER A 278 -38.48 -9.53 -4.84
CA SER A 278 -37.09 -9.02 -4.95
C SER A 278 -36.40 -8.80 -3.59
N ALA A 279 -37.14 -8.35 -2.57
CA ALA A 279 -36.60 -8.07 -1.25
C ALA A 279 -36.22 -9.34 -0.47
N ALA A 280 -36.99 -10.42 -0.59
CA ALA A 280 -36.71 -11.70 0.06
C ALA A 280 -35.44 -12.38 -0.52
N TRP A 281 -35.27 -12.31 -1.84
CA TRP A 281 -34.08 -12.82 -2.51
C TRP A 281 -32.83 -11.99 -2.20
N LEU A 282 -32.95 -10.66 -2.16
CA LEU A 282 -31.87 -9.76 -1.71
C LEU A 282 -31.47 -10.06 -0.25
N GLY A 283 -32.43 -10.38 0.62
CA GLY A 283 -32.18 -10.76 2.01
C GLY A 283 -31.42 -12.08 2.16
N LEU A 284 -31.88 -13.15 1.49
CA LEU A 284 -31.21 -14.47 1.52
C LEU A 284 -29.81 -14.41 0.89
N PHE A 285 -29.65 -13.61 -0.16
CA PHE A 285 -28.39 -13.42 -0.82
C PHE A 285 -27.40 -12.60 0.04
N ALA A 286 -27.86 -11.52 0.67
CA ALA A 286 -27.08 -10.74 1.63
C ALA A 286 -26.64 -11.57 2.85
N ALA A 287 -27.49 -12.51 3.31
CA ALA A 287 -27.14 -13.47 4.36
C ALA A 287 -26.05 -14.45 3.92
N GLY A 288 -26.14 -15.01 2.70
CA GLY A 288 -25.10 -15.87 2.13
C GLY A 288 -23.74 -15.16 2.02
N LEU A 289 -23.77 -13.88 1.65
CA LEU A 289 -22.59 -13.03 1.61
C LEU A 289 -22.02 -12.69 2.99
N TRP A 290 -22.86 -12.42 3.99
CA TRP A 290 -22.42 -12.15 5.35
C TRP A 290 -21.72 -13.37 5.96
N ILE A 291 -22.26 -14.57 5.71
CA ILE A 291 -21.65 -15.84 6.09
C ILE A 291 -20.31 -16.03 5.37
N GLY A 292 -20.25 -15.68 4.08
CA GLY A 292 -19.04 -15.73 3.28
C GLY A 292 -17.95 -14.76 3.79
N TYR A 293 -18.31 -13.52 4.06
CA TYR A 293 -17.43 -12.49 4.62
C TYR A 293 -16.82 -12.93 5.97
N ARG A 294 -17.62 -13.57 6.84
CA ARG A 294 -17.16 -14.06 8.15
C ARG A 294 -16.24 -15.28 8.06
N ARG A 295 -16.32 -16.11 7.01
CA ARG A 295 -15.55 -17.36 6.85
C ARG A 295 -14.43 -17.29 5.80
N GLY A 296 -13.99 -16.08 5.44
CA GLY A 296 -13.11 -15.69 4.32
C GLY A 296 -11.73 -16.34 4.12
N ARG A 297 -11.49 -17.60 4.53
CA ARG A 297 -10.29 -18.37 4.15
C ARG A 297 -10.56 -19.73 3.47
N THR A 298 -11.81 -20.20 3.41
CA THR A 298 -12.18 -21.47 2.75
C THR A 298 -13.08 -21.30 1.51
N ILE A 299 -13.28 -20.07 1.03
CA ILE A 299 -14.45 -19.70 0.21
C ILE A 299 -14.26 -19.68 -1.31
N LEU A 300 -13.04 -19.83 -1.83
CA LEU A 300 -12.85 -19.97 -3.28
C LEU A 300 -13.66 -21.14 -3.87
N ARG A 301 -13.97 -22.17 -3.07
CA ARG A 301 -14.78 -23.34 -3.48
C ARG A 301 -16.30 -23.08 -3.42
N PRO A 302 -16.90 -22.62 -2.30
CA PRO A 302 -18.35 -22.39 -2.25
C PRO A 302 -18.82 -21.20 -3.08
N ALA A 303 -18.04 -20.12 -3.24
CA ALA A 303 -18.44 -19.02 -4.12
C ALA A 303 -18.41 -19.44 -5.61
N ALA A 304 -17.44 -20.26 -6.01
CA ALA A 304 -17.41 -20.89 -7.33
C ALA A 304 -18.54 -21.92 -7.50
N ALA A 305 -18.88 -22.68 -6.46
CA ALA A 305 -20.01 -23.62 -6.48
C ALA A 305 -21.36 -22.90 -6.60
N VAL A 306 -21.54 -21.76 -5.92
CA VAL A 306 -22.73 -20.92 -6.06
C VAL A 306 -22.78 -20.30 -7.47
N LEU A 307 -21.64 -19.86 -8.02
CA LEU A 307 -21.58 -19.35 -9.39
C LEU A 307 -21.91 -20.45 -10.41
N LEU A 308 -21.35 -21.66 -10.25
CA LEU A 308 -21.65 -22.84 -11.08
C LEU A 308 -23.13 -23.27 -10.95
N LEU A 309 -23.69 -23.23 -9.75
CA LEU A 309 -25.09 -23.54 -9.50
C LEU A 309 -26.00 -22.50 -10.16
N VAL A 310 -25.67 -21.21 -10.05
CA VAL A 310 -26.40 -20.13 -10.71
C VAL A 310 -26.32 -20.28 -12.23
N LEU A 311 -25.13 -20.55 -12.79
CA LEU A 311 -24.95 -20.80 -14.23
C LEU A 311 -25.72 -22.04 -14.70
N LEU A 312 -25.71 -23.13 -13.91
CA LEU A 312 -26.45 -24.36 -14.19
C LEU A 312 -27.97 -24.11 -14.17
N VAL A 313 -28.45 -23.35 -13.18
CA VAL A 313 -29.87 -22.99 -13.09
C VAL A 313 -30.30 -22.11 -14.26
N LEU A 314 -29.46 -21.16 -14.67
CA LEU A 314 -29.74 -20.32 -15.84
C LEU A 314 -29.71 -21.11 -17.15
N PHE A 315 -28.79 -22.07 -17.31
CA PHE A 315 -28.74 -22.99 -18.46
C PHE A 315 -29.96 -23.90 -18.51
N LEU A 316 -30.34 -24.53 -17.38
CA LEU A 316 -31.52 -25.40 -17.30
C LEU A 316 -32.84 -24.63 -17.48
N ALA A 317 -32.85 -23.33 -17.16
CA ALA A 317 -33.99 -22.45 -17.41
C ALA A 317 -34.05 -21.92 -18.87
N GLY A 318 -33.12 -22.32 -19.75
CA GLY A 318 -33.07 -21.87 -21.14
C GLY A 318 -32.75 -20.39 -21.33
N ALA A 319 -32.17 -19.75 -20.31
CA ALA A 319 -31.80 -18.34 -20.31
C ALA A 319 -30.35 -18.09 -20.80
N LEU A 320 -29.68 -19.15 -21.24
CA LEU A 320 -28.26 -19.21 -21.65
C LEU A 320 -28.11 -20.12 -22.87
#